data_AF-A0A7K9BC74-F1
#
_entry.id   AF-A0A7K9BC74-F1
#
_cell.length_a   1.000
_cell.length_b   1.000
_cell.length_c   1.000
_cell.angle_alpha   90.00
_cell.angle_beta   90.00
_cell.angle_gamma   90.00
#
_symmetry.space_group_name_H-M   'P 1'
#
loop_
_entity.id
_entity.type
_entity.pdbx_description
1 polymer ?
#
loop_
_entity_poly.entity_id
_entity_poly.type
_entity_poly.pdbx_seq_one_letter_code
_entity_poly.pdbx_strand_id
1 'polypeptide(L)'
;LQLLEQQVVGGEQAKNKDLKEKHKRRKKYADERRLQLVAALQNSNEDSSDWVLLNVYDSIHEEVRAKSKLLEKMQKKAAETEIKDLQSEFELEKIDYLGTIRRLERDLMLFQQLLDRVQSLIRRDCNYSNLDKIKRECVWDEEAGCWKIPEPIIQKTSLP
;
A
#
# COMPACT_ATOMS: atom_id res chain seq x y z
N LEU A 1 -23.41 -9.50 0.40
CA LEU A 1 -22.59 -10.39 1.26
C LEU A 1 -22.23 -11.71 0.54
N GLN A 2 -23.18 -12.53 0.08
CA GLN A 2 -22.88 -13.79 -0.66
C GLN A 2 -22.03 -13.62 -1.94
N LEU A 3 -22.20 -12.54 -2.69
CA LEU A 3 -21.40 -12.27 -3.90
C LEU A 3 -19.93 -11.91 -3.57
N LEU A 4 -19.71 -11.27 -2.42
CA LEU A 4 -18.37 -10.89 -1.96
C LEU A 4 -17.63 -12.11 -1.38
N GLU A 5 -18.33 -13.01 -0.69
CA GLU A 5 -17.79 -14.30 -0.22
C GLU A 5 -17.33 -15.23 -1.36
N GLN A 6 -17.93 -15.13 -2.55
CA GLN A 6 -17.46 -15.85 -3.74
C GLN A 6 -16.20 -15.26 -4.37
N GLN A 7 -15.93 -13.96 -4.14
CA GLN A 7 -14.79 -13.23 -4.73
C GLN A 7 -13.57 -13.15 -3.81
N VAL A 8 -13.68 -13.50 -2.52
CA VAL A 8 -12.50 -13.64 -1.63
C VAL A 8 -11.90 -15.04 -1.70
N VAL A 9 -10.59 -15.08 -1.41
CA VAL A 9 -9.68 -16.22 -1.56
C VAL A 9 -10.29 -17.54 -1.02
N GLY A 10 -10.66 -18.43 -1.93
CA GLY A 10 -11.18 -19.78 -1.62
C GLY A 10 -12.45 -20.17 -2.39
N GLY A 11 -13.28 -19.21 -2.79
CA GLY A 11 -14.52 -19.46 -3.55
C GLY A 11 -14.29 -20.00 -4.96
N GLU A 12 -13.30 -19.45 -5.69
CA GLU A 12 -12.93 -19.86 -7.05
C GLU A 12 -12.52 -21.34 -7.16
N GLN A 13 -11.95 -21.90 -6.09
CA GLN A 13 -11.42 -23.27 -6.09
C GLN A 13 -12.45 -24.34 -5.66
N ALA A 14 -13.65 -23.95 -5.21
CA ALA A 14 -14.67 -24.88 -4.69
C ALA A 14 -15.17 -25.92 -5.72
N LYS A 15 -15.07 -25.61 -7.02
CA LYS A 15 -15.43 -26.51 -8.14
C LYS A 15 -14.22 -27.21 -8.78
N ASN A 16 -13.01 -26.97 -8.29
CA ASN A 16 -11.80 -27.57 -8.85
C ASN A 16 -11.77 -29.09 -8.56
N LYS A 17 -11.94 -29.90 -9.62
CA LYS A 17 -11.98 -31.37 -9.54
C LYS A 17 -10.65 -31.97 -9.10
N ASP A 18 -9.53 -31.37 -9.50
CA ASP A 18 -8.19 -31.86 -9.18
C ASP A 18 -7.86 -31.69 -7.69
N LEU A 19 -8.29 -30.57 -7.09
CA LEU A 19 -8.16 -30.37 -5.64
C LEU A 19 -8.99 -31.39 -4.85
N LYS A 20 -10.21 -31.69 -5.31
CA LYS A 20 -11.06 -32.73 -4.68
C LYS A 20 -10.43 -34.11 -4.78
N GLU A 21 -9.88 -34.48 -5.95
CA GLU A 21 -9.15 -35.75 -6.10
C GLU A 21 -7.90 -35.82 -5.22
N LYS A 22 -7.11 -34.75 -5.17
CA LYS A 22 -5.92 -34.67 -4.33
C LYS A 22 -6.26 -34.83 -2.84
N HIS A 23 -7.34 -34.19 -2.39
CA HIS A 23 -7.87 -34.39 -1.03
C HIS A 23 -8.30 -35.84 -0.78
N LYS A 24 -9.02 -36.46 -1.72
CA LYS A 24 -9.46 -37.86 -1.60
C LYS A 24 -8.28 -38.83 -1.52
N ARG A 25 -7.24 -38.63 -2.34
CA ARG A 25 -6.01 -39.45 -2.31
C ARG A 25 -5.26 -39.30 -0.98
N ARG A 26 -5.11 -38.06 -0.49
CA ARG A 26 -4.51 -37.77 0.82
C ARG A 26 -5.27 -38.45 1.96
N LYS A 27 -6.61 -38.37 1.93
CA LYS A 27 -7.46 -39.01 2.93
C LYS A 27 -7.29 -40.53 2.95
N LYS A 28 -7.34 -41.18 1.77
CA LYS A 28 -7.10 -42.63 1.65
C LYS A 28 -5.76 -43.06 2.22
N TYR A 29 -4.68 -42.37 1.84
CA TYR A 29 -3.33 -42.67 2.34
C TYR A 29 -3.23 -42.52 3.86
N ALA A 30 -3.85 -41.48 4.43
CA ALA A 30 -3.89 -41.29 5.87
C ALA A 30 -4.70 -42.40 6.57
N ASP A 31 -5.84 -42.79 6.01
CA ASP A 31 -6.68 -43.88 6.52
C ASP A 31 -5.94 -45.23 6.49
N GLU A 32 -5.25 -45.54 5.39
CA GLU A 32 -4.41 -46.75 5.22
C GLU A 32 -3.26 -46.78 6.23
N ARG A 33 -2.55 -45.66 6.39
CA ARG A 33 -1.47 -45.53 7.38
C ARG A 33 -1.99 -45.67 8.81
N ARG A 34 -3.17 -45.11 9.10
CA ARG A 34 -3.82 -45.27 10.42
C ARG A 34 -4.17 -46.73 10.69
N LEU A 35 -4.70 -47.45 9.70
CA LEU A 35 -5.00 -48.88 9.80
C LEU A 35 -3.73 -49.70 10.05
N GLN A 36 -2.63 -49.40 9.37
CA GLN A 36 -1.34 -50.06 9.57
C GLN A 36 -0.80 -49.83 10.99
N LEU A 37 -0.91 -48.60 11.51
CA LEU A 37 -0.50 -48.29 12.89
C LEU A 37 -1.34 -49.03 13.93
N VAL A 38 -2.67 -49.05 13.75
CA VAL A 38 -3.57 -49.79 14.65
C VAL A 38 -3.27 -51.29 14.61
N ALA A 39 -3.03 -51.86 13.43
CA ALA A 39 -2.66 -53.26 13.29
C ALA A 39 -1.29 -53.57 13.93
N ALA A 40 -0.31 -52.67 13.81
CA ALA A 40 0.99 -52.83 14.45
C ALA A 40 0.89 -52.79 15.99
N LEU A 41 0.04 -51.92 16.54
CA LEU A 41 -0.23 -51.83 17.98
C LEU A 41 -0.99 -53.05 18.53
N GLN A 42 -1.84 -53.70 17.73
CA GLN A 42 -2.62 -54.87 18.14
C GLN A 42 -1.82 -56.19 18.08
N ASN A 43 -0.79 -56.28 17.24
CA ASN A 43 -0.02 -57.51 17.01
C ASN A 43 1.35 -57.53 17.72
N SER A 44 1.66 -56.56 18.58
CA SER A 44 2.96 -56.42 19.25
C SER A 44 2.87 -56.71 20.75
N ASN A 45 3.91 -57.36 21.31
CA ASN A 45 4.11 -57.44 22.77
C ASN A 45 4.30 -56.02 23.36
N GLU A 46 4.07 -55.83 24.67
CA GLU A 46 4.13 -54.52 25.36
C GLU A 46 5.36 -53.67 24.95
N ASP A 47 6.57 -54.25 24.96
CA ASP A 47 7.81 -53.54 24.59
C ASP A 47 7.87 -53.11 23.10
N SER A 48 7.27 -53.90 22.20
CA SER A 48 7.23 -53.58 20.77
C SER A 48 6.13 -52.56 20.45
N SER A 49 5.09 -52.47 21.26
CA SER A 49 4.02 -51.47 21.13
C SER A 49 4.53 -50.08 21.53
N ASP A 50 5.33 -50.00 22.60
CA ASP A 50 5.94 -48.75 23.09
C ASP A 50 6.94 -48.15 22.08
N TRP A 51 7.76 -49.00 21.44
CA TRP A 51 8.69 -48.57 20.39
C TRP A 51 7.97 -48.03 19.13
N VAL A 52 6.83 -48.63 18.75
CA VAL A 52 6.00 -48.12 17.65
C VAL A 52 5.39 -46.76 18.00
N LEU A 53 4.92 -46.57 19.23
CA LEU A 53 4.37 -45.30 19.70
C LEU A 53 5.42 -44.19 19.72
N LEU A 54 6.64 -44.49 20.19
CA LEU A 54 7.75 -43.54 20.20
C LEU A 54 8.12 -43.07 18.79
N ASN A 55 8.20 -43.98 17.82
CA ASN A 55 8.48 -43.61 16.43
C ASN A 55 7.37 -42.77 15.79
N VAL A 56 6.09 -43.04 16.11
CA VAL A 56 4.97 -42.21 15.65
C VAL A 56 5.07 -40.82 16.26
N TYR A 57 5.37 -40.73 17.55
CA TYR A 57 5.55 -39.47 18.26
C TYR A 57 6.70 -38.66 17.66
N ASP A 58 7.87 -39.27 17.47
CA ASP A 58 9.05 -38.63 16.87
C ASP A 58 8.77 -38.15 15.45
N SER A 59 8.10 -38.98 14.63
CA SER A 59 7.69 -38.61 13.27
C SER A 59 6.72 -37.43 13.25
N ILE A 60 5.74 -37.39 14.15
CA ILE A 60 4.79 -36.27 14.27
C ILE A 60 5.52 -35.01 14.73
N HIS A 61 6.40 -35.12 15.72
CA HIS A 61 7.18 -33.97 16.21
C HIS A 61 8.12 -33.41 15.15
N GLU A 62 8.76 -34.26 14.35
CA GLU A 62 9.57 -33.84 13.22
C GLU A 62 8.74 -33.12 12.15
N GLU A 63 7.56 -33.66 11.81
CA GLU A 63 6.65 -33.03 10.84
C GLU A 63 6.15 -31.67 11.34
N VAL A 64 5.76 -31.56 12.62
CA VAL A 64 5.36 -30.30 13.24
C VAL A 64 6.50 -29.28 13.18
N ARG A 65 7.72 -29.68 13.57
CA ARG A 65 8.90 -28.80 13.52
C ARG A 65 9.19 -28.32 12.09
N ALA A 66 9.13 -29.21 11.11
CA ALA A 66 9.35 -28.87 9.71
C ALA A 66 8.30 -27.88 9.20
N LYS A 67 7.02 -28.10 9.53
CA LYS A 67 5.91 -27.22 9.16
C LYS A 67 6.01 -25.85 9.85
N SER A 68 6.33 -25.80 11.14
CA SER A 68 6.54 -24.54 11.86
C SER A 68 7.66 -23.71 11.23
N LYS A 69 8.79 -24.34 10.90
CA LYS A 69 9.92 -23.66 10.24
C LYS A 69 9.57 -23.17 8.83
N LEU A 70 8.76 -23.92 8.08
CA LEU A 70 8.27 -23.49 6.77
C LEU A 70 7.31 -22.29 6.92
N LEU A 71 6.39 -22.35 7.87
CA LEU A 71 5.43 -21.28 8.14
C LEU A 71 6.14 -19.98 8.50
N GLU A 72 7.11 -20.02 9.42
CA GLU A 72 7.91 -18.85 9.80
C GLU A 72 8.63 -18.24 8.60
N LYS A 73 9.25 -19.07 7.75
CA LYS A 73 9.90 -18.61 6.51
C LYS A 73 8.91 -17.97 5.53
N MET A 74 7.72 -18.55 5.39
CA MET A 74 6.69 -18.00 4.51
C MET A 74 6.16 -16.67 5.03
N GLN A 75 5.91 -16.55 6.34
CA GLN A 75 5.49 -15.30 6.97
C GLN A 75 6.55 -14.21 6.79
N LYS A 76 7.83 -14.53 7.03
CA LYS A 76 8.92 -13.58 6.82
C LYS A 76 9.00 -13.11 5.37
N LYS A 77 8.92 -14.03 4.40
CA LYS A 77 8.94 -13.66 2.97
C LYS A 77 7.73 -12.83 2.57
N ALA A 78 6.54 -13.17 3.07
CA ALA A 78 5.34 -12.39 2.80
C ALA A 78 5.49 -10.96 3.32
N ALA A 79 5.97 -10.79 4.56
CA ALA A 79 6.23 -9.47 5.13
C ALA A 79 7.33 -8.71 4.35
N GLU A 80 8.41 -9.37 3.94
CA GLU A 80 9.46 -8.76 3.11
C GLU A 80 8.93 -8.29 1.75
N THR A 81 8.06 -9.06 1.11
CA THR A 81 7.40 -8.67 -0.15
C THR A 81 6.46 -7.49 0.07
N GLU A 82 5.61 -7.53 1.10
CA GLU A 82 4.69 -6.43 1.43
C GLU A 82 5.44 -5.12 1.73
N ILE A 83 6.52 -5.18 2.51
CA ILE A 83 7.38 -4.02 2.77
C ILE A 83 7.94 -3.45 1.47
N LYS A 84 8.42 -4.31 0.57
CA LYS A 84 9.00 -3.88 -0.70
C LYS A 84 7.94 -3.25 -1.61
N ASP A 85 6.74 -3.80 -1.65
CA ASP A 85 5.64 -3.29 -2.47
C ASP A 85 5.22 -1.90 -1.95
N LEU A 86 5.04 -1.73 -0.63
CA LEU A 86 4.76 -0.44 -0.02
C LEU A 86 5.86 0.60 -0.26
N GLN A 87 7.13 0.19 -0.20
CA GLN A 87 8.25 1.08 -0.52
C GLN A 87 8.22 1.52 -1.99
N SER A 88 7.92 0.60 -2.92
CA SER A 88 7.79 0.92 -4.34
C SER A 88 6.64 1.88 -4.61
N GLU A 89 5.48 1.67 -3.97
CA GLU A 89 4.33 2.59 -4.07
C GLU A 89 4.69 3.99 -3.58
N PHE A 90 5.33 4.08 -2.41
CA PHE A 90 5.78 5.35 -1.85
C PHE A 90 6.79 6.07 -2.76
N GLU A 91 7.73 5.34 -3.36
CA GLU A 91 8.70 5.91 -4.30
C GLU A 91 8.02 6.45 -5.57
N LEU A 92 7.04 5.74 -6.11
CA LEU A 92 6.26 6.19 -7.27
C LEU A 92 5.47 7.47 -6.94
N GLU A 93 4.74 7.50 -5.83
CA GLU A 93 4.04 8.70 -5.39
C GLU A 93 4.98 9.89 -5.21
N LYS A 94 6.16 9.67 -4.62
CA LYS A 94 7.17 10.71 -4.47
C LYS A 94 7.63 11.26 -5.83
N ILE A 95 7.81 10.42 -6.84
CA ILE A 95 8.16 10.85 -8.19
C ILE A 95 7.05 11.73 -8.78
N ASP A 96 5.79 11.33 -8.61
CA ASP A 96 4.63 12.07 -9.10
C ASP A 96 4.46 13.42 -8.38
N TYR A 97 4.65 13.46 -7.06
CA TYR A 97 4.64 14.69 -6.28
C TYR A 97 5.75 15.65 -6.75
N LEU A 98 6.98 15.15 -6.95
CA LEU A 98 8.07 15.96 -7.50
C LEU A 98 7.77 16.44 -8.93
N GLY A 99 7.10 15.62 -9.74
CA GLY A 99 6.62 16.01 -11.07
C GLY A 99 5.63 17.17 -11.01
N THR A 100 4.69 17.11 -10.05
CA THR A 100 3.70 18.17 -9.82
C THR A 100 4.36 19.46 -9.35
N ILE A 101 5.28 19.40 -8.38
CA ILE A 101 6.03 20.57 -7.89
C ILE A 101 6.77 21.25 -9.05
N ARG A 102 7.54 20.50 -9.83
CA ARG A 102 8.28 21.06 -10.98
C ARG A 102 7.37 21.71 -12.02
N ARG A 103 6.17 21.16 -12.23
CA ARG A 103 5.18 21.77 -13.13
C ARG A 103 4.65 23.08 -12.55
N LEU A 104 4.24 23.08 -11.28
CA LEU A 104 3.77 24.28 -10.59
C LEU A 104 4.84 25.38 -10.53
N GLU A 105 6.11 25.02 -10.32
CA GLU A 105 7.25 25.95 -10.38
C GLU A 105 7.36 26.62 -11.77
N ARG A 106 7.23 25.85 -12.86
CA ARG A 106 7.24 26.41 -14.22
C ARG A 106 6.04 27.34 -14.46
N ASP A 107 4.85 26.95 -13.98
CA ASP A 107 3.64 27.76 -14.10
C ASP A 107 3.80 29.08 -13.33
N LEU A 108 4.34 29.05 -12.10
CA LEU A 108 4.66 30.25 -11.31
C LEU A 108 5.68 31.15 -12.00
N MET A 109 6.74 30.58 -12.58
CA MET A 109 7.72 31.36 -13.35
C MET A 109 7.08 32.06 -14.55
N LEU A 110 6.21 31.37 -15.28
CA LEU A 110 5.48 31.95 -16.41
C LEU A 110 4.59 33.10 -15.96
N PHE A 111 3.82 32.92 -14.87
CA PHE A 111 2.96 33.98 -14.34
C PHE A 111 3.77 35.19 -13.89
N GLN A 112 4.90 35.00 -13.21
CA GLN A 112 5.77 36.10 -12.82
C GLN A 112 6.32 36.85 -14.05
N GLN A 113 6.79 36.15 -15.07
CA GLN A 113 7.28 36.75 -16.31
C GLN A 113 6.19 37.54 -17.05
N LEU A 114 4.97 37.00 -17.12
CA LEU A 114 3.82 37.70 -17.71
C LEU A 114 3.46 38.94 -16.93
N LEU A 115 3.42 38.86 -15.59
CA LEU A 115 3.14 40.01 -14.72
C LEU A 115 4.18 41.11 -14.90
N ASP A 116 5.47 40.78 -14.98
CA ASP A 116 6.53 41.77 -15.21
C ASP A 116 6.35 42.52 -16.54
N ARG A 117 5.89 41.81 -17.58
CA ARG A 117 5.58 42.42 -18.89
C ARG A 117 4.35 43.32 -18.80
N VAL A 118 3.28 42.85 -18.18
CA VAL A 118 2.01 43.59 -18.06
C VAL A 118 2.17 44.81 -17.15
N GLN A 119 2.93 44.72 -16.06
CA GLN A 119 3.17 45.82 -15.13
C GLN A 119 3.72 47.06 -15.84
N SER A 120 4.62 46.86 -16.82
CA SER A 120 5.20 47.95 -17.62
C SER A 120 4.18 48.74 -18.44
N LEU A 121 3.01 48.14 -18.71
CA LEU A 121 1.92 48.74 -19.47
C LEU A 121 0.92 49.50 -18.57
N ILE A 122 1.02 49.34 -17.25
CA ILE A 122 0.13 49.98 -16.28
C ILE A 122 0.49 51.46 -16.14
N ARG A 123 -0.54 52.32 -16.12
CA ARG A 123 -0.35 53.77 -15.93
C ARG A 123 0.34 54.06 -14.59
N ARG A 124 1.25 55.04 -14.59
CA ARG A 124 2.04 55.43 -13.41
C ARG A 124 1.22 56.02 -12.27
N ASP A 125 0.03 56.55 -12.55
CA ASP A 125 -0.90 57.07 -11.55
C ASP A 125 -1.74 55.98 -10.88
N CYS A 126 -1.61 54.72 -11.28
CA CYS A 126 -2.26 53.58 -10.65
C CYS A 126 -1.34 52.96 -9.57
N ASN A 127 -1.90 52.56 -8.42
CA ASN A 127 -1.17 51.82 -7.38
C ASN A 127 -0.53 50.52 -7.89
N TYR A 128 -1.15 49.84 -8.86
CA TYR A 128 -0.61 48.63 -9.48
C TYR A 128 0.63 48.85 -10.36
N SER A 129 1.01 50.10 -10.63
CA SER A 129 2.33 50.39 -11.24
C SER A 129 3.50 49.93 -10.35
N ASN A 130 3.27 49.78 -9.05
CA ASN A 130 4.24 49.25 -8.08
C ASN A 130 3.71 47.96 -7.43
N LEU A 131 3.94 46.82 -8.08
CA LEU A 131 3.50 45.52 -7.58
C LEU A 131 4.19 45.11 -6.26
N ASP A 132 5.41 45.57 -5.98
CA ASP A 132 6.09 45.28 -4.71
C ASP A 132 5.41 45.96 -3.52
N LYS A 133 4.79 47.13 -3.75
CA LYS A 133 3.94 47.76 -2.75
C LYS A 133 2.65 46.95 -2.55
N ILE A 134 1.96 46.59 -3.63
CA ILE A 134 0.71 45.79 -3.58
C ILE A 134 0.96 44.46 -2.86
N LYS A 135 2.02 43.73 -3.20
CA LYS A 135 2.38 42.44 -2.57
C LYS A 135 2.52 42.53 -1.05
N ARG A 136 3.03 43.66 -0.52
CA ARG A 136 3.17 43.89 0.94
C ARG A 136 1.85 44.24 1.62
N GLU A 137 0.88 44.76 0.87
CA GLU A 137 -0.46 45.08 1.35
C GLU A 137 -1.42 43.89 1.24
N CYS A 138 -1.06 42.86 0.46
CA CYS A 138 -1.82 41.63 0.36
C CYS A 138 -1.80 40.84 1.68
N VAL A 139 -2.94 40.26 2.03
CA VAL A 139 -3.09 39.44 3.24
C VAL A 139 -3.75 38.11 2.86
N TRP A 140 -3.20 37.01 3.38
CA TRP A 140 -3.82 35.70 3.21
C TRP A 140 -5.10 35.61 4.06
N ASP A 141 -6.21 35.25 3.42
CA ASP A 141 -7.46 34.94 4.09
C ASP A 141 -7.61 33.43 4.22
N GLU A 142 -7.45 32.92 5.45
CA GLU A 142 -7.59 31.49 5.76
C GLU A 142 -9.01 30.97 5.55
N GLU A 143 -10.05 31.81 5.75
CA GLU A 143 -11.44 31.38 5.62
C GLU A 143 -11.83 31.24 4.14
N ALA A 144 -11.37 32.18 3.32
CA ALA A 144 -11.61 32.15 1.87
C ALA A 144 -10.58 31.28 1.11
N GLY A 145 -9.46 30.93 1.74
CA GLY A 145 -8.36 30.19 1.11
C GLY A 145 -7.71 30.95 -0.05
N CYS A 146 -7.66 32.29 0.03
CA CYS A 146 -7.10 33.12 -1.03
C CYS A 146 -6.44 34.40 -0.51
N TRP A 147 -5.61 35.03 -1.34
CA TRP A 147 -5.02 36.33 -1.03
C TRP A 147 -6.05 37.44 -1.23
N LYS A 148 -6.26 38.27 -0.20
CA LYS A 148 -6.93 39.57 -0.31
C LYS A 148 -5.98 40.56 -0.98
N ILE A 149 -6.36 41.02 -2.16
CA ILE A 149 -5.57 41.95 -2.97
C ILE A 149 -6.24 43.33 -2.93
N PRO A 150 -5.50 44.43 -2.70
CA PRO A 150 -6.05 45.79 -2.76
C PRO A 150 -6.69 46.14 -4.11
N GLU A 151 -7.80 46.88 -4.11
CA GLU A 151 -8.44 47.33 -5.35
C GLU A 151 -7.56 48.31 -6.16
N PRO A 152 -7.71 48.40 -7.49
CA PRO A 152 -7.02 49.39 -8.30
C PRO A 152 -7.48 50.81 -7.99
N ILE A 153 -6.54 51.70 -7.67
CA ILE A 153 -6.81 53.10 -7.34
C ILE A 153 -5.93 54.00 -8.22
N ILE A 154 -6.55 55.00 -8.84
CA ILE A 154 -5.87 56.04 -9.60
C ILE A 154 -5.66 57.25 -8.70
N GLN A 155 -4.40 57.57 -8.40
CA GLN A 155 -4.01 58.74 -7.63
C GLN A 155 -3.98 59.97 -8.54
N LYS A 156 -4.92 60.89 -8.32
CA LYS A 156 -4.92 62.19 -9.00
C LYS A 156 -3.96 63.13 -8.27
N THR A 157 -2.75 63.30 -8.78
CA THR A 157 -1.84 64.33 -8.31
C THR A 157 -2.21 65.65 -8.97
N SER A 158 -2.83 66.58 -8.24
CA SER A 158 -2.81 67.99 -8.65
C SER A 158 -1.49 68.60 -8.20
N LEU A 159 -0.79 69.28 -9.11
CA LEU A 159 0.33 70.15 -8.71
C LEU A 159 -0.23 71.29 -7.83
N PRO A 160 0.51 71.73 -6.78
CA PRO A 160 0.16 72.91 -5.99
C PRO A 160 0.07 74.19 -6.81
#